data_AF-M3BSU0-F1
#
_entry.id   AF-M3BSU0-F1
#
_cell.length_a   1.000
_cell.length_b   1.000
_cell.length_c   1.000
_cell.angle_alpha   90.00
_cell.angle_beta   90.00
_cell.angle_gamma   90.00
#
_symmetry.space_group_name_H-M   'P 1'
#
loop_
_entity.id
_entity.type
_entity.pdbx_description
1 polymer ?
#
loop_
_entity_poly.entity_id
_entity_poly.type
_entity_poly.pdbx_seq_one_letter_code
_entity_poly.pdbx_strand_id
1 'polypeptide(L)'
;MITVTEAVTTTAATTITKSSIITVTEADTTAATTSSATAASSAVPLYGQCGGANYVGPTACAAGAVCQFQNPYYSQCVARATNGSTPVIPIYGQCGGAEYIGSGQCTAGSFCRFQDANFSQCVPNALKPTTAPASTVVPLYGQCGGIGYTPTPFCPPRQYCMNPVCAAGSYCQYQNDYYYQCVVAPAYDVLPVYSRCGGFGYNGLTTCEEGSSCTYTNEYYSQCV
;
A
#
# COMPACT_ATOMS: atom_id res chain seq x y z
N MET A 1 -1.66 15.73 -53.51
CA MET A 1 -3.04 15.70 -52.97
C MET A 1 -3.65 14.39 -53.42
N ILE A 2 -3.79 13.43 -52.50
CA ILE A 2 -4.37 12.11 -52.80
C ILE A 2 -5.61 12.00 -51.91
N THR A 3 -6.78 12.06 -52.54
CA THR A 3 -8.10 11.95 -51.92
C THR A 3 -8.49 10.48 -51.81
N VAL A 4 -8.78 10.01 -50.61
CA VAL A 4 -9.38 8.69 -50.37
C VAL A 4 -10.85 8.90 -50.03
N THR A 5 -11.71 8.27 -50.80
CA THR A 5 -13.17 8.37 -50.81
C THR A 5 -13.77 7.38 -49.81
N GLU A 6 -14.58 7.85 -48.86
CA GLU A 6 -15.40 7.01 -47.99
C GLU A 6 -16.70 6.59 -48.71
N ALA A 7 -17.15 5.35 -48.48
CA ALA A 7 -18.45 4.88 -48.94
C ALA A 7 -19.39 4.68 -47.74
N VAL A 8 -20.39 5.56 -47.68
CA VAL A 8 -21.55 5.54 -46.77
C VAL A 8 -22.55 4.49 -47.25
N THR A 9 -23.08 3.67 -46.34
CA THR A 9 -24.23 2.79 -46.62
C THR A 9 -25.37 3.11 -45.66
N THR A 10 -26.49 3.58 -46.22
CA THR A 10 -27.71 3.95 -45.49
C THR A 10 -28.93 3.24 -46.09
N THR A 11 -29.80 2.80 -45.19
CA THR A 11 -31.27 2.64 -45.29
C THR A 11 -31.89 1.41 -45.94
N ALA A 12 -32.78 0.75 -45.17
CA ALA A 12 -34.22 0.55 -45.42
C ALA A 12 -34.73 -0.55 -44.46
N ALA A 13 -35.98 -0.68 -44.04
CA ALA A 13 -37.16 0.17 -43.96
C ALA A 13 -38.19 -0.59 -43.08
N THR A 14 -39.14 0.15 -42.54
CA THR A 14 -40.26 -0.25 -41.67
C THR A 14 -41.26 -1.22 -42.31
N THR A 15 -41.87 -2.13 -41.54
CA THR A 15 -43.22 -2.64 -41.83
C THR A 15 -44.01 -2.99 -40.56
N ILE A 16 -45.32 -2.73 -40.64
CA ILE A 16 -46.34 -2.68 -39.58
C ILE A 16 -47.19 -3.95 -39.59
N THR A 17 -47.95 -4.17 -38.51
CA THR A 17 -49.19 -4.98 -38.29
C THR A 17 -48.96 -6.13 -37.29
N LYS A 18 -49.83 -6.45 -36.32
CA LYS A 18 -51.26 -6.19 -36.11
C LYS A 18 -51.58 -6.35 -34.61
N SER A 19 -52.52 -5.55 -34.13
CA SER A 19 -53.08 -5.53 -32.77
C SER A 19 -53.99 -6.74 -32.48
N SER A 20 -53.97 -7.29 -31.26
CA SER A 20 -55.16 -7.75 -30.49
C SER A 20 -54.79 -8.31 -29.09
N ILE A 21 -55.33 -7.64 -28.06
CA ILE A 21 -55.76 -8.07 -26.71
C ILE A 21 -54.78 -8.78 -25.75
N ILE A 22 -54.25 -8.04 -24.76
CA ILE A 22 -53.80 -8.61 -23.49
C ILE A 22 -54.34 -7.74 -22.35
N THR A 23 -54.95 -8.43 -21.40
CA THR A 23 -55.73 -8.01 -20.24
C THR A 23 -54.98 -7.02 -19.34
N VAL A 24 -55.68 -5.98 -18.91
CA VAL A 24 -55.21 -5.01 -17.91
C VAL A 24 -55.47 -5.62 -16.53
N THR A 25 -54.43 -5.82 -15.72
CA THR A 25 -54.57 -6.06 -14.28
C THR A 25 -53.92 -4.89 -13.56
N GLU A 26 -54.75 -4.18 -12.82
CA GLU A 26 -54.47 -2.95 -12.08
C GLU A 26 -53.58 -3.21 -10.85
N ALA A 27 -52.90 -2.16 -10.42
CA ALA A 27 -51.86 -2.15 -9.41
C ALA A 27 -52.32 -2.58 -8.01
N ASP A 28 -51.47 -3.34 -7.32
CA ASP A 28 -51.49 -3.40 -5.85
C ASP A 28 -50.24 -2.69 -5.32
N THR A 29 -50.50 -1.61 -4.59
CA THR A 29 -49.51 -0.75 -3.96
C THR A 29 -49.23 -1.34 -2.58
N THR A 30 -48.22 -2.20 -2.46
CA THR A 30 -47.75 -2.67 -1.16
C THR A 30 -46.43 -1.99 -0.80
N ALA A 31 -46.47 -1.26 0.31
CA ALA A 31 -45.46 -0.37 0.83
C ALA A 31 -44.10 -1.06 1.07
N ALA A 32 -43.05 -0.27 0.88
CA ALA A 32 -41.68 -0.57 1.26
C ALA A 32 -41.58 -0.94 2.75
N THR A 33 -41.18 -2.18 3.02
CA THR A 33 -40.41 -2.51 4.21
C THR A 33 -38.95 -2.65 3.80
N THR A 34 -38.20 -1.55 3.95
CA THR A 34 -36.74 -1.56 4.05
C THR A 34 -36.34 -2.41 5.25
N SER A 35 -36.21 -3.71 5.04
CA SER A 35 -35.45 -4.57 5.94
C SER A 35 -33.98 -4.27 5.70
N SER A 36 -33.45 -3.25 6.38
CA SER A 36 -32.03 -3.16 6.68
C SER A 36 -31.66 -4.38 7.52
N ALA A 37 -31.39 -5.50 6.84
CA ALA A 37 -30.55 -6.53 7.40
C ALA A 37 -29.18 -5.88 7.53
N THR A 38 -28.84 -5.44 8.73
CA THR A 38 -27.46 -5.44 9.20
C THR A 38 -26.94 -6.87 9.02
N ALA A 39 -26.46 -7.17 7.81
CA ALA A 39 -25.65 -8.34 7.57
C ALA A 39 -24.45 -8.13 8.47
N ALA A 40 -24.42 -8.86 9.59
CA ALA A 40 -23.16 -9.19 10.22
C ALA A 40 -22.26 -9.65 9.07
N SER A 41 -21.22 -8.87 8.78
CA SER A 41 -20.28 -9.14 7.69
C SER A 41 -19.56 -10.44 8.03
N SER A 42 -20.21 -11.56 7.71
CA SER A 42 -19.63 -12.89 7.79
C SER A 42 -18.41 -12.84 6.91
N ALA A 43 -17.25 -13.02 7.55
CA ALA A 43 -15.98 -12.97 6.86
C ALA A 43 -16.00 -13.94 5.67
N VAL A 44 -15.52 -13.49 4.50
CA VAL A 44 -15.52 -14.27 3.26
C VAL A 44 -14.67 -15.53 3.49
N PRO A 45 -15.22 -16.73 3.22
CA PRO A 45 -14.47 -17.97 3.42
C PRO A 45 -13.24 -18.02 2.50
N LEU A 46 -12.32 -18.93 2.82
CA LEU A 46 -11.20 -19.24 1.95
C LEU A 46 -11.69 -19.54 0.53
N TYR A 47 -11.02 -18.97 -0.46
CA TYR A 47 -11.31 -18.98 -1.89
C TYR A 47 -12.57 -18.22 -2.32
N GLY A 48 -13.29 -17.57 -1.40
CA GLY A 48 -14.42 -16.72 -1.71
C GLY A 48 -14.02 -15.37 -2.34
N GLN A 49 -14.93 -14.78 -3.10
CA GLN A 49 -14.72 -13.44 -3.65
C GLN A 49 -14.82 -12.38 -2.54
N CYS A 50 -13.81 -11.52 -2.44
CA CYS A 50 -13.70 -10.46 -1.43
C CYS A 50 -13.50 -9.07 -2.04
N GLY A 51 -13.52 -8.96 -3.36
CA GLY A 51 -13.37 -7.69 -4.07
C GLY A 51 -13.48 -7.84 -5.58
N GLY A 52 -13.35 -6.71 -6.28
CA GLY A 52 -13.51 -6.60 -7.72
C GLY A 52 -14.52 -5.50 -8.11
N ALA A 53 -14.41 -4.99 -9.33
CA ALA A 53 -15.33 -4.00 -9.87
C ALA A 53 -16.78 -4.53 -9.85
N ASN A 54 -17.69 -3.73 -9.30
CA ASN A 54 -19.11 -4.04 -9.07
C ASN A 54 -19.39 -5.15 -8.04
N TYR A 55 -18.39 -5.61 -7.28
CA TYR A 55 -18.63 -6.55 -6.17
C TYR A 55 -19.34 -5.84 -5.01
N VAL A 56 -20.53 -6.35 -4.65
CA VAL A 56 -21.31 -5.90 -3.49
C VAL A 56 -21.39 -7.07 -2.52
N GLY A 57 -20.53 -7.05 -1.50
CA GLY A 57 -20.41 -8.12 -0.52
C GLY A 57 -19.33 -7.85 0.52
N PRO A 58 -19.12 -8.77 1.48
CA PRO A 58 -18.09 -8.62 2.50
C PRO A 58 -16.69 -8.61 1.86
N THR A 59 -15.84 -7.67 2.29
CA THR A 59 -14.46 -7.54 1.79
C THR A 59 -13.42 -8.12 2.75
N ALA A 60 -13.83 -8.37 3.99
CA ALA A 60 -12.99 -9.00 5.01
C ALA A 60 -12.99 -10.52 4.82
N CYS A 61 -11.80 -11.12 4.67
CA CYS A 61 -11.63 -12.57 4.63
C CYS A 61 -11.71 -13.19 6.02
N ALA A 62 -12.08 -14.47 6.07
CA ALA A 62 -12.02 -15.28 7.27
C ALA A 62 -10.62 -15.24 7.91
N ALA A 63 -10.54 -15.45 9.22
CA ALA A 63 -9.28 -15.43 9.94
C ALA A 63 -8.27 -16.39 9.28
N GLY A 64 -7.04 -15.90 9.05
CA GLY A 64 -6.00 -16.67 8.35
C GLY A 64 -6.06 -16.58 6.83
N ALA A 65 -7.02 -15.86 6.25
CA ALA A 65 -7.09 -15.57 4.82
C ALA A 65 -6.91 -14.07 4.55
N VAL A 66 -6.48 -13.74 3.34
CA VAL A 66 -6.24 -12.37 2.88
C VAL A 66 -6.83 -12.18 1.50
N CYS A 67 -7.40 -11.01 1.24
CA CYS A 67 -8.01 -10.71 -0.05
C CYS A 67 -6.92 -10.43 -1.08
N GLN A 68 -6.62 -11.41 -1.92
CA GLN A 68 -5.64 -11.30 -3.00
C GLN A 68 -6.34 -10.78 -4.26
N PHE A 69 -5.82 -9.69 -4.80
CA PHE A 69 -6.21 -9.21 -6.12
C PHE A 69 -5.84 -10.24 -7.19
N GLN A 70 -6.79 -10.59 -8.06
CA GLN A 70 -6.53 -11.46 -9.21
C GLN A 70 -6.68 -10.69 -10.53
N ASN A 71 -7.74 -9.91 -10.65
CA ASN A 71 -7.99 -9.05 -11.79
C ASN A 71 -8.95 -7.91 -11.40
N PRO A 72 -9.18 -6.91 -12.28
CA PRO A 72 -10.01 -5.75 -11.95
C PRO A 72 -11.43 -6.08 -11.49
N TYR A 73 -11.99 -7.22 -11.89
CA TYR A 73 -13.36 -7.64 -11.58
C TYR A 73 -13.42 -8.68 -10.46
N TYR A 74 -12.28 -9.19 -9.97
CA TYR A 74 -12.23 -10.31 -9.05
C TYR A 74 -11.01 -10.27 -8.13
N SER A 75 -11.28 -10.31 -6.82
CA SER A 75 -10.29 -10.56 -5.77
C SER A 75 -10.77 -11.71 -4.91
N GLN A 76 -9.86 -12.60 -4.52
CA GLN A 76 -10.16 -13.85 -3.85
C GLN A 76 -9.49 -13.92 -2.48
N CYS A 77 -10.22 -14.39 -1.47
CA CYS A 77 -9.60 -14.74 -0.19
C CYS A 77 -8.70 -15.94 -0.39
N VAL A 78 -7.40 -15.78 -0.29
CA VAL A 78 -6.45 -16.91 -0.34
C VAL A 78 -5.93 -17.18 1.06
N ALA A 79 -5.43 -18.39 1.27
CA ALA A 79 -4.78 -18.73 2.52
C ALA A 79 -3.58 -17.80 2.64
N ARG A 80 -3.55 -17.02 3.72
CA ARG A 80 -2.28 -16.44 4.13
C ARG A 80 -1.38 -17.65 4.37
N ALA A 81 -0.18 -17.68 3.79
CA ALA A 81 0.73 -18.80 3.96
C ALA A 81 1.18 -18.88 5.44
N THR A 82 0.31 -19.45 6.28
CA THR A 82 0.54 -19.67 7.70
C THR A 82 0.87 -21.13 7.84
N ASN A 83 2.17 -21.45 7.84
CA ASN A 83 2.60 -22.67 8.49
C ASN A 83 2.42 -22.45 10.01
N GLY A 84 1.27 -22.89 10.53
CA GLY A 84 0.98 -23.18 11.94
C GLY A 84 1.48 -22.21 13.02
N SER A 85 0.53 -21.50 13.64
CA SER A 85 0.61 -20.89 14.98
C SER A 85 1.73 -19.86 15.20
N THR A 86 1.30 -18.60 15.26
CA THR A 86 2.05 -17.31 15.27
C THR A 86 2.52 -16.89 13.88
N PRO A 87 2.40 -15.59 13.51
CA PRO A 87 2.69 -15.08 12.17
C PRO A 87 4.21 -14.99 11.90
N VAL A 88 5.00 -15.93 12.42
CA VAL A 88 6.45 -15.95 12.29
C VAL A 88 6.87 -16.96 11.23
N ILE A 89 7.67 -16.51 10.29
CA ILE A 89 8.16 -17.31 9.17
C ILE A 89 9.42 -18.04 9.60
N PRO A 90 9.55 -19.34 9.29
CA PRO A 90 10.75 -20.09 9.63
C PRO A 90 11.99 -19.49 8.97
N ILE A 91 13.15 -19.77 9.56
CA ILE A 91 14.44 -19.52 8.90
C ILE A 91 14.41 -20.14 7.49
N TYR A 92 14.87 -19.36 6.51
CA TYR A 92 14.83 -19.61 5.06
C TYR A 92 13.46 -19.51 4.38
N GLY A 93 12.39 -19.20 5.10
CA GLY A 93 11.09 -18.90 4.50
C GLY A 93 11.05 -17.54 3.80
N GLN A 94 10.17 -17.40 2.80
CA GLN A 94 9.92 -16.13 2.15
C GLN A 94 9.21 -15.17 3.11
N CYS A 95 9.71 -13.94 3.20
CA CYS A 95 9.27 -12.90 4.14
C CYS A 95 8.96 -11.56 3.47
N GLY A 96 9.03 -11.49 2.14
CA GLY A 96 8.78 -10.28 1.37
C GLY A 96 8.91 -10.51 -0.14
N GLY A 97 8.56 -9.48 -0.91
CA GLY A 97 8.48 -9.49 -2.38
C GLY A 97 7.25 -8.73 -2.88
N ALA A 98 7.28 -8.26 -4.14
CA ALA A 98 6.25 -7.42 -4.75
C ALA A 98 4.84 -8.04 -4.70
N GLU A 99 4.74 -9.37 -4.77
CA GLU A 99 3.47 -10.11 -4.72
C GLU A 99 3.34 -10.99 -3.46
N TYR A 100 4.22 -10.78 -2.48
CA TYR A 100 4.23 -11.59 -1.27
C TYR A 100 3.11 -11.15 -0.32
N ILE A 101 2.11 -12.03 -0.13
CA ILE A 101 0.93 -11.78 0.72
C ILE A 101 1.01 -12.56 2.03
N GLY A 102 2.17 -12.45 2.71
CA GLY A 102 2.44 -13.13 3.98
C GLY A 102 2.91 -12.18 5.08
N SER A 103 3.55 -12.71 6.12
CA SER A 103 4.10 -11.91 7.22
C SER A 103 5.50 -11.40 6.89
N GLY A 104 5.97 -10.28 7.47
CA GLY A 104 7.39 -9.93 7.43
C GLY A 104 8.19 -10.46 8.63
N GLN A 105 7.50 -11.03 9.61
CA GLN A 105 8.09 -11.41 10.89
C GLN A 105 8.76 -12.79 10.75
N CYS A 106 10.07 -12.84 10.91
CA CYS A 106 10.81 -14.10 10.94
C CYS A 106 10.83 -14.70 12.36
N THR A 107 11.06 -16.00 12.49
CA THR A 107 11.27 -16.67 13.78
C THR A 107 12.36 -15.96 14.59
N ALA A 108 12.19 -15.91 15.91
CA ALA A 108 13.18 -15.33 16.82
C ALA A 108 14.60 -15.85 16.51
N GLY A 109 15.57 -14.94 16.44
CA GLY A 109 16.95 -15.28 16.02
C GLY A 109 17.20 -15.22 14.52
N SER A 110 16.24 -14.75 13.72
CA SER A 110 16.37 -14.50 12.29
C SER A 110 15.76 -13.17 11.86
N PHE A 111 16.17 -12.66 10.70
CA PHE A 111 15.69 -11.40 10.14
C PHE A 111 15.32 -11.58 8.66
N CYS A 112 14.37 -10.76 8.18
CA CYS A 112 13.99 -10.77 6.78
C CYS A 112 15.06 -10.05 5.95
N ARG A 113 15.86 -10.82 5.20
CA ARG A 113 16.87 -10.28 4.29
C ARG A 113 16.24 -10.11 2.91
N PHE A 114 16.21 -8.87 2.44
CA PHE A 114 15.87 -8.57 1.05
C PHE A 114 16.86 -9.26 0.10
N GLN A 115 16.36 -9.95 -0.92
CA GLN A 115 17.22 -10.53 -1.97
C GLN A 115 16.97 -9.81 -3.29
N ASP A 116 15.71 -9.71 -3.70
CA ASP A 116 15.28 -9.01 -4.90
C ASP A 116 13.82 -8.52 -4.76
N ALA A 117 13.35 -7.80 -5.78
CA ALA A 117 12.02 -7.18 -5.77
C ALA A 117 10.88 -8.18 -5.56
N ASN A 118 11.06 -9.44 -5.96
CA ASN A 118 10.04 -10.47 -5.89
C ASN A 118 10.25 -11.41 -4.69
N PHE A 119 11.42 -11.39 -4.06
CA PHE A 119 11.78 -12.33 -3.02
C PHE A 119 12.65 -11.73 -1.91
N SER A 120 12.18 -11.87 -0.67
CA SER A 120 12.97 -11.67 0.55
C SER A 120 12.90 -12.93 1.39
N GLN A 121 13.98 -13.27 2.08
CA GLN A 121 14.10 -14.54 2.81
C GLN A 121 14.53 -14.30 4.26
N CYS A 122 13.89 -14.99 5.20
CA CYS A 122 14.36 -15.04 6.59
C CYS A 122 15.72 -15.73 6.65
N VAL A 123 16.74 -15.08 7.23
CA VAL A 123 18.06 -15.68 7.41
C VAL A 123 18.52 -15.55 8.87
N PRO A 124 19.37 -16.45 9.37
CA PRO A 124 19.86 -16.38 10.74
C PRO A 124 20.51 -15.02 11.05
N ASN A 125 20.31 -14.51 12.26
CA ASN A 125 20.95 -13.27 12.72
C ASN A 125 22.48 -13.35 12.74
N ALA A 126 23.07 -14.55 12.73
CA ALA A 126 24.52 -14.73 12.55
C ALA A 126 25.00 -14.27 11.16
N LEU A 127 24.12 -14.28 10.15
CA LEU A 127 24.37 -13.71 8.83
C LEU A 127 23.98 -12.22 8.76
N LYS A 128 23.40 -11.67 9.84
CA LYS A 128 23.25 -10.23 9.97
C LYS A 128 24.67 -9.69 10.11
N PRO A 129 25.12 -8.80 9.20
CA PRO A 129 26.41 -8.15 9.37
C PRO A 129 26.40 -7.43 10.72
N THR A 130 27.18 -7.91 11.68
CA THR A 130 27.31 -7.33 13.02
C THR A 130 28.20 -6.08 13.02
N THR A 131 28.88 -5.84 11.91
CA THR A 131 29.56 -4.60 11.57
C THR A 131 28.78 -3.90 10.48
N ALA A 132 27.71 -3.20 10.86
CA ALA A 132 27.47 -1.94 10.15
C ALA A 132 28.76 -1.12 10.34
N PRO A 133 29.42 -0.63 9.27
CA PRO A 133 30.39 0.45 9.48
C PRO A 133 29.63 1.51 10.27
N ALA A 134 30.26 2.04 11.33
CA ALA A 134 29.70 3.11 12.15
C ALA A 134 28.98 4.08 11.21
N SER A 135 27.67 4.25 11.40
CA SER A 135 26.86 5.11 10.54
C SER A 135 27.54 6.46 10.55
N THR A 136 28.30 6.79 9.49
CA THR A 136 29.01 8.06 9.40
C THR A 136 27.91 9.09 9.34
N VAL A 137 27.79 9.88 10.40
CA VAL A 137 26.87 10.99 10.48
C VAL A 137 27.01 11.80 9.19
N VAL A 138 25.94 11.84 8.38
CA VAL A 138 25.97 12.54 7.11
C VAL A 138 26.04 14.04 7.42
N PRO A 139 27.05 14.77 6.91
CA PRO A 139 27.20 16.19 7.20
C PRO A 139 26.01 16.99 6.64
N LEU A 140 25.83 18.19 7.16
CA LEU A 140 24.84 19.13 6.65
C LEU A 140 25.02 19.32 5.14
N TYR A 141 23.91 19.25 4.40
CA TYR A 141 23.82 19.27 2.93
C TYR A 141 24.34 18.01 2.21
N GLY A 142 24.76 16.98 2.95
CA GLY A 142 25.14 15.69 2.38
C GLY A 142 23.94 14.90 1.85
N GLN A 143 24.17 14.05 0.85
CA GLN A 143 23.17 13.10 0.37
C GLN A 143 22.92 12.06 1.46
N CYS A 144 21.66 11.88 1.84
CA CYS A 144 21.19 10.95 2.87
C CYS A 144 20.19 9.92 2.34
N GLY A 145 19.85 9.96 1.05
CA GLY A 145 18.89 9.03 0.45
C GLY A 145 18.76 9.16 -1.06
N GLY A 146 17.97 8.26 -1.65
CA GLY A 146 17.60 8.28 -3.06
C GLY A 146 17.72 6.91 -3.75
N ILE A 147 17.16 6.79 -4.95
CA ILE A 147 17.33 5.62 -5.82
C ILE A 147 18.82 5.45 -6.16
N GLY A 148 19.41 4.32 -5.75
CA GLY A 148 20.82 4.02 -5.97
C GLY A 148 21.78 4.64 -4.96
N TYR A 149 21.27 5.33 -3.93
CA TYR A 149 22.07 5.79 -2.81
C TYR A 149 22.48 4.62 -1.90
N THR A 150 23.78 4.36 -1.78
CA THR A 150 24.36 3.24 -1.01
C THR A 150 25.24 3.73 0.15
N PRO A 151 24.65 4.18 1.28
CA PRO A 151 25.39 4.57 2.48
C PRO A 151 25.93 3.36 3.25
N THR A 152 25.42 2.17 2.95
CA THR A 152 25.90 0.87 3.41
C THR A 152 25.87 -0.09 2.21
N PRO A 153 26.68 -1.17 2.23
CA PRO A 153 26.78 -2.12 1.10
C PRO A 153 25.50 -2.95 0.83
N PHE A 154 24.36 -2.59 1.42
CA PHE A 154 23.12 -3.38 1.40
C PHE A 154 21.94 -2.71 0.68
N CYS A 155 22.17 -1.67 -0.12
CA CYS A 155 21.11 -1.14 -0.98
C CYS A 155 21.22 -1.73 -2.40
N PRO A 156 20.24 -2.53 -2.87
CA PRO A 156 20.22 -3.03 -4.24
C PRO A 156 19.83 -1.93 -5.24
N PRO A 157 20.19 -2.08 -6.52
CA PRO A 157 19.86 -1.10 -7.55
C PRO A 157 18.34 -1.00 -7.74
N ARG A 158 17.82 0.24 -7.79
CA ARG A 158 16.41 0.61 -8.01
C ARG A 158 15.47 0.54 -6.79
N GLN A 159 15.98 0.71 -5.58
CA GLN A 159 15.14 0.92 -4.40
C GLN A 159 15.44 2.25 -3.69
N TYR A 160 14.43 2.81 -3.03
CA TYR A 160 14.56 3.98 -2.17
C TYR A 160 15.28 3.60 -0.89
N CYS A 161 16.57 3.93 -0.82
CA CYS A 161 17.36 3.76 0.38
C CYS A 161 17.57 5.11 1.06
N MET A 162 17.57 5.10 2.39
CA MET A 162 17.78 6.28 3.21
C MET A 162 18.70 5.93 4.38
N ASN A 163 19.66 6.81 4.66
CA ASN A 163 20.41 6.85 5.91
C ASN A 163 19.78 7.92 6.81
N PRO A 164 19.04 7.54 7.86
CA PRO A 164 18.37 8.51 8.73
C PRO A 164 19.35 9.34 9.58
N VAL A 165 20.63 8.96 9.64
CA VAL A 165 21.60 9.59 10.54
C VAL A 165 22.26 10.81 9.89
N CYS A 166 21.49 11.90 9.79
CA CYS A 166 22.04 13.24 9.54
C CYS A 166 22.71 13.81 10.79
N ALA A 167 23.58 14.80 10.63
CA ALA A 167 24.17 15.56 11.74
C ALA A 167 23.12 16.07 12.73
N ALA A 168 23.47 16.18 14.01
CA ALA A 168 22.57 16.68 15.04
C ALA A 168 21.98 18.04 14.62
N GLY A 169 20.65 18.18 14.76
CA GLY A 169 19.93 19.37 14.28
C GLY A 169 19.71 19.41 12.76
N SER A 170 19.80 18.28 12.06
CA SER A 170 19.43 18.17 10.65
C SER A 170 18.59 16.92 10.36
N TYR A 171 17.75 16.96 9.33
CA TYR A 171 16.90 15.84 8.91
C TYR A 171 17.06 15.56 7.42
N CYS A 172 16.79 14.32 7.02
CA CYS A 172 16.85 13.91 5.62
C CYS A 172 15.59 14.38 4.88
N GLN A 173 15.73 15.43 4.06
CA GLN A 173 14.64 16.01 3.28
C GLN A 173 14.63 15.41 1.87
N TYR A 174 13.42 15.07 1.41
CA TYR A 174 13.18 14.71 0.01
C TYR A 174 13.48 15.90 -0.89
N GLN A 175 14.35 15.71 -1.89
CA GLN A 175 14.51 16.67 -2.98
C GLN A 175 13.93 16.09 -4.28
N ASN A 176 14.28 14.85 -4.59
CA ASN A 176 13.71 14.07 -5.68
C ASN A 176 13.95 12.57 -5.44
N ASP A 177 13.44 11.74 -6.34
CA ASP A 177 13.51 10.28 -6.20
C ASP A 177 14.94 9.73 -6.10
N TYR A 178 15.91 10.41 -6.70
CA TYR A 178 17.33 10.02 -6.70
C TYR A 178 18.14 10.69 -5.61
N TYR A 179 17.59 11.69 -4.92
CA TYR A 179 18.35 12.56 -4.03
C TYR A 179 17.51 13.02 -2.84
N TYR A 180 17.96 12.61 -1.65
CA TYR A 180 17.51 13.18 -0.39
C TYR A 180 18.72 13.83 0.27
N GLN A 181 18.51 14.98 0.90
CA GLN A 181 19.57 15.82 1.43
C GLN A 181 19.38 16.08 2.93
N CYS A 182 20.45 15.98 3.72
CA CYS A 182 20.43 16.45 5.10
C CYS A 182 20.32 17.98 5.10
N VAL A 183 19.25 18.52 5.65
CA VAL A 183 19.04 19.96 5.79
C VAL A 183 18.83 20.32 7.25
N VAL A 184 19.08 21.59 7.60
CA VAL A 184 18.92 22.08 8.96
C VAL A 184 17.48 21.81 9.42
N ALA A 185 17.33 21.11 10.54
CA ALA A 185 16.06 20.99 11.21
C ALA A 185 15.69 22.38 11.73
N PRO A 186 14.45 22.83 11.52
CA PRO A 186 14.06 24.15 11.98
C PRO A 186 14.27 24.27 13.50
N ALA A 187 14.88 25.37 13.93
CA ALA A 187 15.29 25.62 15.31
C ALA A 187 14.09 26.02 16.20
N TYR A 188 13.06 25.20 16.22
CA TYR A 188 11.91 25.37 17.10
C TYR A 188 11.92 24.25 18.14
N ASP A 189 11.60 24.58 19.40
CA ASP A 189 11.43 23.58 20.47
C ASP A 189 10.12 22.79 20.32
N VAL A 190 9.21 23.29 19.48
CA VAL A 190 7.96 22.66 19.05
C VAL A 190 7.69 23.02 17.59
N LEU A 191 7.14 22.09 16.81
CA LEU A 191 6.85 22.31 15.39
C LEU A 191 5.58 23.15 15.20
N PRO A 192 5.60 24.20 14.36
CA PRO A 192 4.39 24.97 14.09
C PRO A 192 3.33 24.19 13.32
N VAL A 193 2.09 24.63 13.41
CA VAL A 193 0.94 24.15 12.62
C VAL A 193 1.33 24.03 11.14
N TYR A 194 0.95 22.92 10.52
CA TYR A 194 1.29 22.46 9.17
C TYR A 194 2.73 21.99 8.93
N SER A 195 3.57 21.92 9.96
CA SER A 195 4.91 21.36 9.82
C SER A 195 4.92 19.83 9.76
N ARG A 196 5.92 19.25 9.07
CA ARG A 196 6.16 17.80 9.09
C ARG A 196 6.70 17.39 10.46
N CYS A 197 6.01 16.47 11.12
CA CYS A 197 6.31 15.95 12.44
C CYS A 197 6.62 14.44 12.47
N GLY A 198 6.57 13.77 11.31
CA GLY A 198 6.81 12.33 11.24
C GLY A 198 6.85 11.75 9.83
N GLY A 199 6.91 10.42 9.79
CA GLY A 199 7.03 9.60 8.59
C GLY A 199 8.35 8.83 8.49
N PHE A 200 8.41 7.85 7.60
CA PHE A 200 9.60 7.04 7.36
C PHE A 200 10.81 7.93 7.01
N GLY A 201 11.93 7.73 7.73
CA GLY A 201 13.16 8.51 7.57
C GLY A 201 13.20 9.88 8.25
N TYR A 202 12.13 10.29 8.94
CA TYR A 202 12.10 11.55 9.70
C TYR A 202 12.83 11.40 11.04
N ASN A 203 13.77 12.32 11.32
CA ASN A 203 14.54 12.38 12.58
C ASN A 203 14.48 13.77 13.24
N GLY A 204 13.54 14.61 12.81
CA GLY A 204 13.29 15.93 13.41
C GLY A 204 12.40 15.85 14.64
N LEU A 205 11.92 17.01 15.11
CA LEU A 205 10.98 17.08 16.23
C LEU A 205 9.66 16.37 15.92
N THR A 206 9.13 15.61 16.86
CA THR A 206 7.80 14.98 16.72
C THR A 206 6.72 15.74 17.48
N THR A 207 7.11 16.73 18.28
CA THR A 207 6.23 17.52 19.13
C THR A 207 5.75 18.76 18.37
N CYS A 208 4.44 18.91 18.28
CA CYS A 208 3.79 20.06 17.66
C CYS A 208 3.52 21.17 18.69
N GLU A 209 3.39 22.41 18.21
CA GLU A 209 3.08 23.58 19.04
C GLU A 209 1.70 23.48 19.68
N GLU A 210 1.49 24.23 20.76
CA GLU A 210 0.26 24.21 21.54
C GLU A 210 -0.97 24.43 20.64
N GLY A 211 -1.92 23.49 20.68
CA GLY A 211 -3.12 23.53 19.84
C GLY A 211 -3.03 22.73 18.52
N SER A 212 -1.92 22.04 18.26
CA SER A 212 -1.77 21.16 17.10
C SER A 212 -1.18 19.79 17.46
N SER A 213 -1.49 18.78 16.66
CA SER A 213 -1.14 17.39 16.93
C SER A 213 -0.52 16.70 15.71
N CYS A 214 0.48 15.86 15.95
CA CYS A 214 1.16 15.16 14.86
C CYS A 214 0.25 14.08 14.27
N THR A 215 -0.40 14.41 13.15
CA THR A 215 -1.36 13.53 12.49
C THR A 215 -0.68 12.77 11.37
N TYR A 216 -0.86 11.45 11.38
CA TYR A 216 -0.40 10.58 10.33
C TYR A 216 -1.14 10.88 9.01
N THR A 217 -0.39 11.20 7.95
CA THR A 217 -0.95 11.39 6.61
C THR A 217 -0.69 10.16 5.74
N ASN A 218 0.56 9.71 5.68
CA ASN A 218 0.97 8.49 5.00
C ASN A 218 2.27 7.95 5.62
N GLU A 219 2.72 6.80 5.15
CA GLU A 219 3.87 6.09 5.73
C GLU A 219 5.17 6.92 5.70
N TYR A 220 5.29 7.87 4.78
CA TYR A 220 6.46 8.75 4.63
C TYR A 220 6.25 10.15 5.24
N TYR A 221 5.04 10.50 5.67
CA TYR A 221 4.70 11.87 6.06
C TYR A 221 3.64 11.94 7.16
N SER A 222 3.94 12.71 8.21
CA SER A 222 2.98 13.12 9.23
C SER A 222 3.11 14.63 9.45
N GLN A 223 2.00 15.30 9.73
CA GLN A 223 1.90 16.76 9.80
C GLN A 223 1.24 17.21 11.11
N CYS A 224 1.74 18.30 11.69
CA CYS A 224 1.07 19.01 12.77
C CYS A 224 -0.21 19.66 12.26
N VAL A 225 -1.37 19.22 12.73
CA VAL A 225 -2.69 19.79 12.40
C VAL A 225 -3.60 19.84 13.62
#